data_AF-A0A9E1NE96-F1
#
_entry.id   AF-A0A9E1NE96-F1
#
_cell.length_a   1.000
_cell.length_b   1.000
_cell.length_c   1.000
_cell.angle_alpha   90.00
_cell.angle_beta   90.00
_cell.angle_gamma   90.00
#
_symmetry.space_group_name_H-M   'P 1'
#
loop_
_entity.id
_entity.type
_entity.pdbx_description
1 polymer ?
#
loop_
_entity_poly.entity_id
_entity_poly.type
_entity_poly.pdbx_seq_one_letter_code
_entity_poly.pdbx_strand_id
1 'polypeptide(L)'
;MSELNHKKILEEWSKVFLVNDYEDWTIDISPEIKDDFVTIALFLDYKTAKSSGEEKEVYEGIKKASLIILDFLGIQIVDNKEEKKIQLIRKESSRVRDEKLAKEIWG
;
A
#
# COMPACT_ATOMS: atom_id res chain seq x y z
N MET A 1 -20.48 -3.28 8.51
CA MET A 1 -19.26 -3.86 7.92
C MET A 1 -18.14 -3.54 8.90
N SER A 2 -17.32 -4.54 9.27
CA SER A 2 -16.19 -4.33 10.18
C SER A 2 -15.35 -3.19 9.61
N GLU A 3 -15.33 -2.03 10.27
CA GLU A 3 -14.32 -1.01 10.05
C GLU A 3 -12.99 -1.76 10.16
N LEU A 4 -12.33 -2.01 9.02
CA LEU A 4 -10.90 -2.26 9.04
C LEU A 4 -10.37 -1.06 9.82
N ASN A 5 -9.88 -1.31 11.03
CA ASN A 5 -9.51 -0.23 11.93
C ASN A 5 -8.26 0.41 11.32
N HIS A 6 -8.50 1.40 10.45
CA HIS A 6 -7.52 2.10 9.65
C HIS A 6 -6.38 2.57 10.55
N LYS A 7 -6.74 3.14 11.70
CA LYS A 7 -5.80 3.56 12.74
C LYS A 7 -4.94 2.41 13.24
N LYS A 8 -5.52 1.26 13.55
CA LYS A 8 -4.76 0.07 14.00
C LYS A 8 -3.82 -0.45 12.90
N ILE A 9 -4.26 -0.49 11.65
CA ILE A 9 -3.43 -0.96 10.54
C ILE A 9 -2.28 0.02 10.29
N LEU A 10 -2.56 1.31 10.32
CA LEU A 10 -1.55 2.36 10.24
C LEU A 10 -0.54 2.24 11.38
N GLU A 11 -1.00 2.11 12.62
CA GLU A 11 -0.13 1.93 13.80
C GLU A 11 0.77 0.69 13.68
N GLU A 12 0.22 -0.46 13.29
CA GLU A 12 0.97 -1.70 13.13
C GLU A 12 1.96 -1.64 11.97
N TRP A 13 1.57 -1.00 10.86
CA TRP A 13 2.46 -0.77 9.72
C TRP A 13 3.61 0.17 10.12
N SER A 14 3.30 1.30 10.75
CA SER A 14 4.31 2.29 11.18
C SER A 14 5.33 1.71 12.15
N LYS A 15 4.93 0.86 13.11
CA LYS A 15 5.87 0.19 14.03
C LYS A 15 6.89 -0.71 13.32
N VAL A 16 6.57 -1.21 12.12
CA VAL A 16 7.46 -2.10 11.36
C VAL A 16 8.31 -1.31 10.37
N PHE A 17 7.76 -0.28 9.73
CA PHE A 17 8.42 0.44 8.65
C PHE A 17 9.05 1.77 9.05
N LEU A 18 8.53 2.47 10.06
CA LEU A 18 9.09 3.73 10.56
C LEU A 18 10.01 3.48 11.76
N VAL A 19 11.04 2.68 11.54
CA VAL A 19 12.06 2.31 12.55
C VAL A 19 13.45 2.38 11.93
N ASN A 20 14.49 2.48 12.76
CA ASN A 20 15.89 2.60 12.32
C ASN A 20 16.08 3.74 11.29
N ASP A 21 16.50 3.40 10.07
CA ASP A 21 16.77 4.35 8.99
C ASP A 21 15.53 5.13 8.50
N TYR A 22 14.34 4.72 8.93
CA TYR A 22 13.05 5.34 8.61
C TYR A 22 12.36 5.96 9.84
N GLU A 23 13.03 6.05 10.99
CA GLU A 23 12.41 6.53 12.25
C GLU A 23 11.92 7.99 12.16
N ASP A 24 12.59 8.83 11.37
CA ASP A 24 12.20 10.21 11.12
C ASP A 24 11.37 10.40 9.84
N TRP A 25 10.97 9.30 9.20
CA TRP A 25 10.12 9.35 8.02
C TRP A 25 8.65 9.49 8.40
N THR A 26 7.87 10.05 7.48
CA THR A 26 6.43 10.22 7.63
C THR A 26 5.67 9.54 6.50
N ILE A 27 4.38 9.27 6.71
CA ILE A 27 3.49 8.76 5.67
C ILE A 27 2.67 9.92 5.10
N ASP A 28 2.60 9.98 3.77
CA ASP A 28 1.83 10.97 3.03
C ASP A 28 0.84 10.25 2.12
N ILE A 29 -0.44 10.52 2.30
CA ILE A 29 -1.52 9.82 1.59
C ILE A 29 -2.19 10.83 0.69
N SER A 30 -2.20 10.55 -0.62
CA SER A 30 -2.90 11.40 -1.57
C SER A 30 -4.38 11.51 -1.18
N PRO A 31 -4.94 12.74 -1.11
CA PRO A 31 -6.33 12.96 -0.71
C PRO A 31 -7.35 12.37 -1.69
N GLU A 32 -6.91 11.95 -2.88
CA GLU A 32 -7.73 11.27 -3.87
C GLU A 32 -8.01 9.79 -3.51
N ILE A 33 -7.25 9.22 -2.57
CA ILE A 33 -7.36 7.80 -2.20
C ILE A 33 -8.37 7.64 -1.07
N LYS A 34 -9.36 6.76 -1.25
CA LYS A 34 -10.33 6.40 -0.20
C LYS A 34 -9.62 5.66 0.94
N ASP A 35 -9.95 5.99 2.19
CA ASP A 35 -9.35 5.40 3.39
C ASP A 35 -9.35 3.86 3.41
N ASP A 36 -10.42 3.23 2.90
CA ASP A 36 -10.49 1.77 2.80
C ASP A 36 -9.37 1.19 1.92
N PHE A 37 -9.04 1.86 0.82
CA PHE A 37 -7.99 1.41 -0.08
C PHE A 37 -6.60 1.71 0.46
N VAL A 38 -6.41 2.84 1.16
CA VAL A 38 -5.21 3.12 1.94
C VAL A 38 -4.96 1.99 2.94
N THR A 39 -6.02 1.59 3.65
CA THR A 39 -5.98 0.54 4.66
C THR A 39 -5.58 -0.81 4.06
N ILE A 40 -6.16 -1.18 2.92
CA ILE A 40 -5.79 -2.39 2.18
C ILE A 40 -4.33 -2.32 1.74
N ALA A 41 -3.89 -1.18 1.21
CA ALA A 41 -2.53 -1.04 0.69
C ALA A 41 -1.47 -1.22 1.79
N LEU A 42 -1.64 -0.53 2.92
CA LEU A 42 -0.75 -0.66 4.08
C LEU A 42 -0.78 -2.07 4.67
N PHE A 43 -1.95 -2.70 4.73
CA PHE A 43 -2.07 -4.07 5.22
C PHE A 43 -1.32 -5.08 4.34
N LEU A 44 -1.44 -4.95 3.00
CA LEU A 44 -0.76 -5.84 2.05
C LEU A 44 0.76 -5.68 2.10
N ASP A 45 1.23 -4.43 2.20
CA ASP A 45 2.65 -4.12 2.33
C ASP A 45 3.24 -4.69 3.63
N TYR A 46 2.54 -4.49 4.76
CA TYR A 46 2.87 -5.11 6.05
C TYR A 46 2.97 -6.64 5.98
N LYS A 47 1.98 -7.28 5.36
CA LYS A 47 1.99 -8.74 5.22
C LYS A 47 3.15 -9.22 4.35
N THR A 48 3.44 -8.50 3.27
CA THR A 48 4.56 -8.82 2.38
C THR A 48 5.90 -8.72 3.11
N ALA A 49 6.14 -7.63 3.86
CA ALA A 49 7.36 -7.47 4.64
C ALA A 49 7.51 -8.54 5.73
N LYS A 50 6.43 -8.88 6.45
CA LYS A 50 6.47 -9.97 7.45
C LYS A 50 6.83 -11.32 6.84
N SER A 51 6.38 -11.59 5.62
CA SER A 51 6.69 -12.84 4.94
C SER A 51 8.10 -12.88 4.34
N SER A 52 8.85 -11.77 4.32
CA SER A 52 10.21 -11.74 3.75
C SER A 52 11.23 -12.61 4.50
N GLY A 53 10.92 -13.04 5.72
CA GLY A 53 11.73 -14.00 6.50
C GLY A 53 11.27 -15.46 6.38
N GLU A 54 10.19 -15.73 5.64
CA GLU A 54 9.62 -17.07 5.43
C GLU A 54 10.26 -17.76 4.20
N GLU A 55 9.79 -18.95 3.85
CA GLU A 55 10.21 -19.64 2.63
C GLU A 55 10.04 -18.77 1.38
N LYS A 56 11.05 -18.79 0.49
CA LYS A 56 11.12 -17.95 -0.71
C LYS A 56 9.86 -18.05 -1.59
N GLU A 57 9.30 -19.25 -1.75
CA GLU A 57 8.09 -19.47 -2.55
C GLU A 57 6.85 -18.78 -1.95
N VAL A 58 6.72 -18.84 -0.62
CA VAL A 58 5.60 -18.20 0.11
C VAL A 58 5.69 -16.69 0.01
N TYR A 59 6.87 -16.11 0.27
CA TYR A 59 7.11 -14.67 0.15
C TYR A 59 6.79 -14.14 -1.25
N GLU A 60 7.35 -14.78 -2.29
CA GLU A 60 7.12 -14.37 -3.69
C GLU A 60 5.64 -14.48 -4.08
N GLY A 61 4.93 -15.51 -3.59
CA GLY A 61 3.49 -15.66 -3.78
C GLY A 61 2.69 -14.51 -3.17
N ILE A 62 2.97 -14.16 -1.90
CA ILE A 62 2.31 -13.06 -1.19
C ILE A 62 2.61 -11.71 -1.83
N LYS A 63 3.88 -11.48 -2.19
CA LYS A 63 4.30 -10.25 -2.87
C LYS A 63 3.58 -10.07 -4.20
N LYS A 64 3.53 -11.12 -5.02
CA LYS A 64 2.85 -11.08 -6.32
C LYS A 64 1.35 -10.81 -6.17
N ALA A 65 0.68 -11.46 -5.22
CA ALA A 65 -0.75 -11.22 -4.95
C ALA A 65 -1.00 -9.78 -4.48
N SER A 66 -0.15 -9.26 -3.59
CA SER A 66 -0.24 -7.88 -3.07
C SER A 66 -0.10 -6.86 -4.18
N LEU A 67 0.91 -7.00 -5.05
CA LEU A 67 1.11 -6.10 -6.20
C LEU A 67 -0.08 -6.11 -7.17
N ILE A 68 -0.68 -7.28 -7.43
CA ILE A 68 -1.87 -7.39 -8.29
C ILE A 68 -3.05 -6.62 -7.70
N ILE A 69 -3.28 -6.74 -6.38
CA ILE A 69 -4.38 -6.04 -5.72
C ILE A 69 -4.15 -4.52 -5.73
N LEU A 70 -2.94 -4.07 -5.42
CA LEU A 70 -2.57 -2.65 -5.48
C LEU A 70 -2.76 -2.08 -6.89
N ASP A 71 -2.36 -2.84 -7.92
CA ASP A 71 -2.58 -2.45 -9.32
C ASP A 71 -4.06 -2.36 -9.67
N PHE A 72 -4.90 -3.29 -9.19
CA PHE A 72 -6.35 -3.20 -9.39
C PHE A 72 -6.95 -1.97 -8.70
N LEU A 73 -6.48 -1.63 -7.51
CA LEU A 73 -6.92 -0.43 -6.78
C LEU A 73 -6.35 0.84 -7.41
N GLY A 74 -5.37 0.76 -8.31
CA GLY A 74 -4.70 1.91 -8.88
C GLY A 74 -3.91 2.69 -7.82
N ILE A 75 -3.28 1.98 -6.87
CA ILE A 75 -2.48 2.55 -5.79
C ILE A 75 -1.04 2.11 -5.94
N GLN A 76 -0.12 3.03 -5.70
CA GLN A 76 1.30 2.73 -5.58
C GLN A 76 1.86 3.35 -4.29
N ILE A 77 2.77 2.63 -3.66
CA ILE A 77 3.51 3.06 -2.48
C ILE A 77 4.92 3.42 -2.97
N VAL A 78 5.38 4.63 -2.66
CA VAL A 78 6.65 5.17 -3.18
C VAL A 78 7.45 5.80 -2.05
N ASP A 79 8.75 5.49 -2.01
CA ASP A 79 9.67 6.09 -1.05
C ASP A 79 10.28 7.39 -1.61
N ASN A 80 9.91 8.52 -1.04
CA ASN A 80 10.52 9.82 -1.31
C ASN A 80 11.66 10.08 -0.30
N LYS A 81 12.88 9.77 -0.74
CA LYS A 81 14.09 9.91 0.09
C LYS A 81 14.48 11.36 0.39
N GLU A 82 14.13 12.30 -0.48
CA GLU A 82 14.49 13.72 -0.30
C GLU A 82 13.67 14.36 0.82
N GLU A 83 12.38 14.03 0.88
CA GLU A 83 11.47 14.53 1.91
C GLU A 83 11.32 13.58 3.11
N LYS A 84 11.94 12.39 3.07
CA LYS A 84 11.76 11.32 4.05
C LYS A 84 10.29 10.94 4.22
N LYS A 85 9.62 10.67 3.11
CA LYS A 85 8.19 10.32 3.08
C LYS A 85 7.94 9.00 2.38
N ILE A 86 7.06 8.18 2.94
CA ILE A 86 6.43 7.08 2.22
C ILE A 86 5.10 7.61 1.68
N GLN A 87 4.97 7.67 0.36
CA GLN A 87 3.83 8.28 -0.32
C GLN A 87 2.91 7.22 -0.89
N LEU A 88 1.62 7.29 -0.54
CA LEU A 88 0.56 6.50 -1.16
C LEU A 88 -0.12 7.39 -2.19
N ILE A 89 0.11 7.09 -3.46
CA ILE A 89 -0.38 7.90 -4.58
C ILE A 89 -1.17 7.04 -5.56
N ARG A 90 -2.03 7.71 -6.32
CA ARG A 90 -2.75 7.06 -7.41
C ARG A 90 -1.76 6.66 -8.50
N LYS A 91 -1.90 5.44 -9.01
CA LYS A 91 -1.17 4.96 -10.17
C LYS A 91 -1.96 5.32 -11.42
N GLU A 92 -1.41 6.20 -12.26
CA GLU A 92 -1.96 6.43 -13.59
C GLU A 92 -1.77 5.16 -14.44
N SER A 93 -2.86 4.58 -14.95
CA SER A 93 -2.79 3.49 -15.92
C SER A 93 -3.21 4.00 -17.29
N SER A 94 -2.39 3.68 -18.30
CA SER A 94 -2.63 4.02 -19.72
C SER A 94 -3.37 2.93 -20.49
N ARG A 95 -3.87 1.89 -19.82
CA ARG A 95 -4.58 0.77 -20.46
C ARG A 95 -6.09 0.98 -20.41
N VAL A 96 -6.76 0.88 -21.56
CA VAL A 96 -8.23 1.02 -21.70
C VAL A 96 -9.05 0.11 -20.75
N ARG A 97 -8.55 -1.09 -20.43
CA ARG A 97 -9.19 -1.99 -19.45
C ARG A 97 -9.10 -1.43 -18.03
N ASP A 98 -7.96 -0.83 -17.70
CA ASP A 98 -7.70 -0.26 -16.39
C ASP A 98 -8.40 1.09 -16.25
N GLU A 99 -8.63 1.83 -17.34
CA GLU A 99 -9.47 3.04 -17.36
C GLU A 99 -10.93 2.73 -16.99
N LYS A 100 -11.51 1.65 -17.56
CA LYS A 100 -12.86 1.21 -17.19
C LYS A 100 -12.94 0.77 -15.72
N LEU A 101 -11.97 -0.03 -15.27
CA LEU A 101 -11.88 -0.46 -13.88
C LEU A 101 -11.70 0.72 -12.92
N ALA A 102 -10.83 1.68 -13.27
CA ALA A 102 -10.61 2.87 -12.48
C ALA A 102 -11.90 3.68 -12.34
N LYS A 103 -12.70 3.82 -13.41
CA LYS A 103 -14.01 4.45 -13.33
C LYS A 103 -14.95 3.73 -12.36
N GLU A 104 -15.04 2.41 -12.42
CA GLU A 104 -15.90 1.65 -11.48
C GLU A 104 -15.43 1.73 -10.01
N ILE A 105 -14.12 1.81 -9.77
CA ILE A 105 -13.52 1.85 -8.42
C ILE A 105 -13.60 3.26 -7.80
N TRP A 106 -13.43 4.29 -8.62
CA TRP A 106 -13.27 5.67 -8.19
C TRP A 106 -14.52 6.54 -8.42
N GLY A 107 -15.38 6.23 -9.40
CA GLY A 107 -16.61 6.96 -9.75
C GLY A 107 -16.57 7.63 -11.12
#